data_AF-A0A2Z4U9Q6-F1
#
_entry.id   AF-A0A2Z4U9Q6-F1
#
_cell.length_a   1.000
_cell.length_b   1.000
_cell.length_c   1.000
_cell.angle_alpha   90.00
_cell.angle_beta   90.00
_cell.angle_gamma   90.00
#
_symmetry.space_group_name_H-M   'P 1'
#
loop_
_entity.id
_entity.type
_entity.pdbx_description
1 polymer ?
#
loop_
_entity_poly.entity_id
_entity_poly.type
_entity_poly.pdbx_seq_one_letter_code
_entity_poly.pdbx_strand_id
1 'polypeptide(L)'
;MTGFSHWLEGLVCYFILLFAVMNFLPDSSYKKYIQFYMGLLLILTVFSPLLEFSGVEGTIRASIESFQAEEEQWEEKAEAWEKDWQEKTGIIEGVEVEP
;
A
#
# COMPACT_ATOMS: atom_id res chain seq x y z
N MET A 1 -9.73 21.93 0.15
CA MET A 1 -8.94 22.37 -1.04
C MET A 1 -7.54 22.84 -0.61
N THR A 2 -6.78 22.02 0.13
CA THR A 2 -5.46 22.41 0.68
C THR A 2 -4.33 21.42 0.38
N GLY A 3 -4.65 20.17 0.02
CA GLY A 3 -3.65 19.12 -0.25
C GLY A 3 -2.72 19.45 -1.43
N PHE A 4 -3.29 19.93 -2.54
CA PHE A 4 -2.51 20.29 -3.74
C PHE A 4 -1.50 21.42 -3.50
N SER A 5 -1.87 22.43 -2.70
CA SER A 5 -0.98 23.56 -2.41
C SER A 5 0.21 23.16 -1.54
N HIS A 6 0.00 22.30 -0.55
CA HIS A 6 1.08 21.79 0.29
C HIS A 6 2.01 20.84 -0.48
N TRP A 7 1.43 20.01 -1.35
CA TRP A 7 2.22 19.20 -2.28
C TRP A 7 3.06 20.07 -3.22
N LEU A 8 2.45 21.11 -3.81
CA LEU A 8 3.14 22.02 -4.72
C LEU A 8 4.27 22.79 -4.01
N GLU A 9 4.07 23.17 -2.74
CA GLU A 9 5.10 23.76 -1.90
C GLU A 9 6.29 22.80 -1.69
N GLY A 10 6.01 21.52 -1.42
CA GLY A 10 7.02 20.48 -1.34
C GLY A 10 7.77 20.27 -2.67
N LEU A 11 7.05 20.32 -3.80
CA LEU A 11 7.64 20.24 -5.14
C LEU A 11 8.56 21.42 -5.44
N VAL A 12 8.13 22.64 -5.11
CA VAL A 12 8.95 23.85 -5.31
C VAL A 12 10.21 23.79 -4.44
N CYS A 13 10.07 23.38 -3.16
CA CYS A 13 11.22 23.14 -2.29
C CYS A 13 12.18 22.10 -2.89
N TYR A 14 11.63 21.01 -3.44
CA TYR A 14 12.41 19.98 -4.12
C TYR A 14 13.19 20.54 -5.31
N PHE A 15 12.58 21.37 -6.16
CA PHE A 15 13.27 22.01 -7.28
C PHE A 15 14.38 22.95 -6.83
N ILE A 16 14.16 23.73 -5.76
CA ILE A 16 15.19 24.62 -5.20
C ILE A 16 16.38 23.79 -4.71
N LEU A 17 16.13 22.68 -4.00
CA LEU A 17 17.18 21.75 -3.58
C LEU A 17 17.86 21.08 -4.76
N LEU A 18 17.11 20.69 -5.80
CA LEU A 18 17.65 20.11 -7.03
C LEU A 18 18.63 21.06 -7.69
N PHE A 19 18.26 22.34 -7.86
CA PHE A 19 19.16 23.35 -8.41
C PHE A 19 20.37 23.61 -7.52
N ALA A 20 20.17 23.68 -6.20
CA ALA A 20 21.26 23.86 -5.24
C ALA A 20 22.26 22.70 -5.32
N VAL A 21 21.79 21.46 -5.33
CA VAL A 21 22.60 20.25 -5.48
C VAL A 21 23.33 20.26 -6.82
N MET A 22 22.63 20.59 -7.92
CA MET A 22 23.23 20.63 -9.26
C MET A 22 24.33 21.67 -9.41
N ASN A 23 24.18 22.82 -8.76
CA ASN A 23 25.16 23.91 -8.79
C ASN A 23 26.31 23.68 -7.81
N PHE A 24 26.06 22.99 -6.70
CA PHE A 24 27.07 22.70 -5.68
C PHE A 24 27.94 21.48 -6.03
N LEU A 25 27.47 20.58 -6.89
CA LEU A 25 28.19 19.34 -7.20
C LEU A 25 29.29 19.55 -8.26
N PRO A 26 30.58 19.38 -7.91
CA PRO A 26 31.67 19.38 -8.89
C PRO A 26 31.56 18.16 -9.82
N ASP A 27 32.07 18.30 -11.05
CA ASP A 27 31.90 17.37 -12.18
C ASP A 27 32.65 16.04 -11.98
N SER A 28 32.18 15.27 -11.01
CA SER A 28 32.71 13.97 -10.61
C SER A 28 31.78 12.85 -11.11
N SER A 29 32.28 11.62 -11.19
CA SER A 29 31.47 10.44 -11.53
C SER A 29 30.24 10.26 -10.62
N TYR A 30 30.28 10.81 -9.40
CA TYR A 30 29.19 10.80 -8.44
C TYR A 30 27.98 11.66 -8.87
N LYS A 31 28.21 12.68 -9.69
CA LYS A 31 27.17 13.58 -10.19
C LYS A 31 26.13 12.87 -11.04
N LYS A 32 26.54 11.89 -11.85
CA LYS A 32 25.61 11.09 -12.67
C LYS A 32 24.65 10.27 -11.80
N TYR A 33 25.16 9.69 -10.72
CA TYR A 33 24.35 8.91 -9.80
C TYR A 33 23.33 9.79 -9.07
N ILE A 34 23.79 10.91 -8.50
CA ILE A 34 22.91 11.85 -7.80
C ILE A 34 21.87 12.44 -8.76
N GLN A 35 22.25 12.82 -9.98
CA GLN A 35 21.31 13.31 -11.00
C GLN A 35 20.24 12.28 -11.34
N PHE A 36 20.61 11.02 -11.50
CA PHE A 36 19.66 9.95 -11.78
C PHE A 36 18.69 9.75 -10.61
N TYR A 37 19.23 9.72 -9.38
CA TYR A 37 18.44 9.56 -8.17
C TYR A 37 17.48 10.73 -7.96
N MET A 38 17.95 11.96 -8.22
CA MET A 38 17.10 13.13 -8.18
C MET A 38 16.02 13.09 -9.28
N GLY A 39 16.34 12.67 -10.50
CA GLY A 39 15.31 12.44 -11.53
C GLY A 39 14.24 11.43 -11.09
N LEU A 40 14.65 10.34 -10.43
CA LEU A 40 13.73 9.34 -9.87
C LEU A 40 12.84 9.92 -8.76
N LEU A 41 13.43 10.68 -7.84
CA LEU A 41 12.71 11.37 -6.76
C LEU A 41 11.71 12.38 -7.32
N LEU A 42 12.10 13.15 -8.34
CA LEU A 42 11.21 14.10 -9.02
C LEU A 42 10.00 13.39 -9.63
N ILE A 43 10.24 12.28 -10.34
CA ILE A 43 9.16 11.47 -10.90
C ILE A 43 8.24 11.00 -9.78
N LEU A 44 8.78 10.45 -8.68
CA LEU A 44 7.99 9.96 -7.55
C LEU A 44 7.15 11.08 -6.88
N THR A 45 7.73 12.26 -6.68
CA THR A 45 7.03 13.42 -6.11
C THR A 45 5.92 13.91 -7.03
N VAL A 46 6.14 13.94 -8.35
CA VAL A 46 5.13 14.32 -9.34
C VAL A 46 4.07 13.22 -9.53
N PHE A 47 4.44 11.96 -9.34
CA PHE A 47 3.51 10.84 -9.45
C PHE A 47 2.47 10.83 -8.33
N SER A 48 2.80 11.38 -7.15
CA SER A 48 1.87 11.42 -6.00
C SER A 48 0.52 12.08 -6.32
N PRO A 49 0.44 13.33 -6.82
CA PRO A 49 -0.84 13.91 -7.21
C PRO A 49 -1.37 13.35 -8.53
N LEU A 50 -0.53 12.77 -9.39
CA LEU A 50 -1.01 12.08 -10.60
C LEU A 50 -1.85 10.85 -10.22
N LEU A 51 -1.45 10.13 -9.16
CA LEU A 51 -2.23 9.03 -8.58
C LEU A 51 -3.52 9.54 -7.93
N GLU A 52 -3.45 10.61 -7.13
CA GLU A 52 -4.64 11.25 -6.53
C GLU A 52 -5.62 11.75 -7.62
N PHE A 53 -5.12 12.39 -8.67
CA PHE A 53 -5.93 12.92 -9.78
C PHE A 53 -6.49 11.82 -10.68
N SER A 54 -5.82 10.67 -10.79
CA SER A 54 -6.28 9.55 -11.63
C SER A 54 -7.58 8.91 -11.15
N GLY A 55 -8.11 9.28 -9.98
CA GLY A 55 -9.33 8.70 -9.41
C GLY A 55 -9.15 7.24 -8.95
N VAL A 56 -7.95 6.68 -9.15
CA VAL A 56 -7.57 5.33 -8.74
C VAL A 56 -7.54 5.18 -7.22
N GLU A 57 -7.44 6.28 -6.46
CA GLU A 57 -7.55 6.26 -5.00
C GLU A 57 -8.88 5.62 -4.52
N GLY A 58 -9.99 5.92 -5.20
CA GLY A 58 -11.29 5.31 -4.89
C GLY A 58 -11.30 3.81 -5.15
N THR A 59 -10.71 3.38 -6.27
CA THR A 59 -10.60 1.95 -6.64
C THR A 59 -9.66 1.19 -5.71
N ILE A 60 -8.51 1.78 -5.34
CA ILE A 60 -7.56 1.18 -4.41
C ILE A 60 -8.19 1.06 -3.02
N ARG A 61 -8.86 2.11 -2.53
CA ARG A 61 -9.52 2.09 -1.22
C ARG A 61 -10.64 1.05 -1.18
N ALA A 62 -11.49 1.00 -2.20
CA ALA A 62 -12.54 -0.02 -2.31
C ALA A 62 -11.96 -1.44 -2.40
N SER A 63 -10.84 -1.62 -3.10
CA SER A 63 -10.16 -2.91 -3.17
C SER A 63 -9.60 -3.31 -1.80
N ILE A 64 -8.94 -2.41 -1.08
CA ILE A 64 -8.41 -2.66 0.27
C ILE A 64 -9.53 -3.00 1.25
N GLU A 65 -10.65 -2.26 1.20
CA GLU A 65 -11.82 -2.52 2.04
C GLU A 65 -12.46 -3.87 1.71
N SER A 66 -12.54 -4.24 0.43
CA SER A 66 -13.03 -5.56 0.03
C SER A 66 -12.13 -6.70 0.50
N PHE A 67 -10.81 -6.48 0.56
CA PHE A 67 -9.87 -7.46 1.10
C PHE A 67 -10.04 -7.65 2.61
N GLN A 68 -10.24 -6.55 3.36
CA GLN A 68 -10.49 -6.62 4.81
C GLN A 68 -11.82 -7.31 5.12
N ALA A 69 -12.89 -6.96 4.38
CA ALA A 69 -14.20 -7.59 4.53
C ALA A 69 -14.18 -9.07 4.13
N GLU A 70 -13.31 -9.45 3.19
CA GLU A 70 -13.11 -10.85 2.82
C GLU A 70 -12.37 -11.61 3.94
N GLU A 71 -11.36 -11.01 4.58
CA GLU A 71 -10.63 -11.59 5.72
C GLU A 71 -11.56 -11.93 6.90
N GLU A 72 -12.44 -11.00 7.31
CA GLU A 72 -13.44 -11.25 8.35
C GLU A 72 -14.38 -12.41 8.01
N GLN A 73 -14.81 -12.52 6.74
CA GLN A 73 -15.64 -13.64 6.28
C GLN A 73 -14.89 -14.98 6.26
N TRP A 74 -13.58 -14.98 6.02
CA TRP A 74 -12.75 -16.18 6.09
C TRP A 74 -12.59 -16.65 7.54
N GLU A 75 -12.44 -15.73 8.49
CA GLU A 75 -12.41 -16.05 9.92
C GLU A 75 -13.73 -16.65 10.40
N GLU A 76 -14.87 -16.04 10.07
CA GLU A 76 -16.20 -16.56 10.43
C GLU A 76 -16.45 -17.96 9.83
N LYS A 77 -16.06 -18.17 8.57
CA LYS A 77 -16.16 -19.48 7.92
C LYS A 77 -15.27 -20.51 8.58
N ALA A 78 -14.05 -20.15 8.95
CA ALA A 78 -13.13 -21.05 9.65
C ALA A 78 -13.68 -21.46 11.02
N GLU A 79 -14.22 -20.51 11.79
CA GLU A 79 -14.87 -20.81 13.07
C GLU A 79 -16.11 -21.70 12.91
N ALA A 80 -16.94 -21.45 11.89
CA ALA A 80 -18.11 -22.28 11.60
C ALA A 80 -17.71 -23.70 11.19
N TRP A 81 -16.62 -23.82 10.41
CA TRP A 81 -16.06 -25.11 10.02
C TRP A 81 -15.53 -25.88 11.22
N GLU A 82 -14.80 -25.21 12.12
CA GLU A 82 -14.28 -25.81 13.35
C GLU A 82 -15.43 -26.35 14.23
N LYS A 83 -16.51 -25.57 14.40
CA LYS A 83 -17.69 -26.00 15.18
C LYS A 83 -18.40 -27.22 14.56
N ASP A 84 -18.61 -27.23 13.25
CA ASP A 84 -19.21 -28.38 12.54
C ASP A 84 -18.33 -29.64 12.63
N TRP A 85 -17.01 -29.47 12.56
CA TRP A 85 -16.06 -30.56 12.76
C TRP A 85 -16.14 -31.13 14.18
N GLN A 86 -16.13 -30.28 15.22
CA GLN A 86 -16.22 -30.70 16.61
C GLN A 86 -17.54 -31.42 16.92
N GLU A 87 -18.66 -30.94 16.39
CA GLU A 87 -19.97 -31.59 16.52
C GLU A 87 -19.96 -32.99 15.89
N LYS A 88 -19.46 -33.11 14.66
CA LYS A 88 -19.35 -34.41 13.97
C LYS A 88 -18.42 -35.38 14.69
N THR A 89 -17.28 -34.92 15.20
CA THR A 89 -16.36 -35.79 15.94
C THR A 89 -16.95 -36.25 17.27
N GLY A 90 -17.70 -35.39 17.97
CA GLY A 90 -18.41 -35.76 19.20
C GLY A 90 -19.56 -36.75 18.96
N ILE A 91 -20.25 -36.65 17.81
CA ILE A 91 -21.25 -37.63 17.39
C ILE A 91 -20.61 -39.00 17.09
N ILE A 92 -19.42 -39.02 16.49
CA ILE A 92 -18.71 -40.27 16.17
C ILE A 92 -18.16 -40.95 17.44
N GLU A 93 -17.72 -40.19 18.45
CA GLU A 93 -17.33 -40.74 19.76
C GLU A 93 -18.53 -41.23 20.59
N GLY A 94 -19.71 -40.62 20.43
CA GLY A 94 -20.95 -41.01 21.12
C GLY A 94 -21.68 -42.21 20.52
N VAL A 95 -21.30 -42.67 19.33
CA VAL A 95 -21.70 -43.98 18.80
C VAL A 95 -20.74 -45.01 19.38
N GLU A 96 -20.94 -45.32 20.65
CA GLU A 96 -20.34 -46.51 21.27
C GLU A 96 -20.90 -47.71 20.51
N VAL A 97 -20.00 -48.35 19.74
CA VAL A 97 -20.28 -49.53 18.96
C VAL A 97 -20.57 -50.66 19.96
N GLU A 98 -21.85 -50.88 20.28
CA GLU A 98 -22.25 -52.12 20.92
C GLU A 98 -21.92 -53.28 19.95
N PRO A 99 -21.06 -54.25 20.37
CA PRO A 99 -20.56 -55.32 19.52
C PRO A 99 -21.62 -56.34 19.11
#